data_AF-A0A7Y7VRF0-F1
#
_entry.id   AF-A0A7Y7VRF0-F1
#
_cell.length_a   1.000
_cell.length_b   1.000
_cell.length_c   1.000
_cell.angle_alpha   90.00
_cell.angle_beta   90.00
_cell.angle_gamma   90.00
#
_symmetry.space_group_name_H-M   'P 1'
#
loop_
_entity.id
_entity.type
_entity.pdbx_description
1 polymer ?
#
loop_
_entity_poly.entity_id
_entity_poly.type
_entity_poly.pdbx_seq_one_letter_code
_entity_poly.pdbx_strand_id
1 'polypeptide(L)' 'TLPEAVPRTPVFALRLNEQRALLSFAERQGELSAERVDELAGLLAPALRVPPSLAVTELNGIARGLLGPT' A
#
# COMPACT_ATOMS: atom_id res chain seq x y z
N THR A 1 -7.29 -2.40 -11.09
CA THR A 1 -7.48 -0.95 -10.82
C THR A 1 -7.15 -0.69 -9.36
N LEU A 2 -6.78 0.53 -8.96
CA LEU A 2 -6.48 0.81 -7.55
C LEU A 2 -7.76 0.74 -6.69
N PRO A 3 -7.72 0.11 -5.49
CA PRO A 3 -8.80 0.18 -4.52
C PRO A 3 -9.12 1.62 -4.15
N GLU A 4 -10.34 1.86 -3.69
CA GLU A 4 -10.71 3.13 -3.08
C GLU A 4 -9.99 3.28 -1.73
N ALA A 5 -9.30 4.40 -1.54
CA ALA A 5 -8.63 4.74 -0.29
C ALA A 5 -8.39 6.26 -0.25
N VAL A 6 -8.35 6.82 0.96
CA VAL A 6 -7.93 8.21 1.16
C VAL A 6 -6.44 8.32 0.77
N PRO A 7 -6.06 9.20 -0.18
CA PRO A 7 -4.67 9.38 -0.57
C PRO A 7 -3.79 9.77 0.63
N ARG A 8 -2.63 9.12 0.76
CA ARG A 8 -1.65 9.38 1.83
C ARG A 8 -0.26 9.64 1.24
N THR A 9 0.49 10.50 1.91
CA THR A 9 1.92 10.69 1.61
C THR A 9 2.74 9.66 2.40
N PRO A 10 3.71 8.97 1.78
CA PRO A 10 4.58 8.06 2.52
C PRO A 10 5.34 8.78 3.65
N VAL A 11 5.51 8.11 4.80
CA VAL A 11 6.25 8.65 5.96
C VAL A 11 7.78 8.65 5.78
N PHE A 12 8.27 8.20 4.63
CA PHE A 12 9.68 8.25 4.21
C PHE A 12 9.78 8.34 2.68
N ALA A 13 10.91 8.83 2.17
CA ALA A 13 11.13 8.91 0.73
C ALA A 13 11.19 7.51 0.10
N LEU A 14 10.34 7.25 -0.90
CA LEU A 14 10.33 6.01 -1.67
C LEU A 14 11.20 6.14 -2.92
N ARG A 15 12.04 5.14 -3.17
CA ARG A 15 12.71 4.96 -4.46
C ARG A 15 11.70 4.57 -5.53
N LEU A 16 12.03 4.80 -6.80
CA LEU A 16 11.13 4.51 -7.92
C LEU A 16 10.65 3.05 -7.95
N ASN A 17 11.52 2.09 -7.65
CA ASN A 17 11.17 0.67 -7.58
C ASN A 17 10.20 0.36 -6.43
N GLU A 18 10.33 1.04 -5.29
CA GLU A 18 9.43 0.89 -4.15
C GLU A 18 8.05 1.48 -4.47
N GLN A 19 8.00 2.67 -5.09
CA GLN A 19 6.75 3.25 -5.58
C GLN A 19 6.01 2.30 -6.54
N ARG A 20 6.73 1.71 -7.49
CA ARG A 20 6.18 0.71 -8.43
C ARG A 20 5.71 -0.54 -7.70
N ALA A 21 6.45 -1.03 -6.71
CA ALA A 21 6.04 -2.18 -5.91
C ALA A 21 4.74 -1.92 -5.14
N LEU A 22 4.57 -0.73 -4.58
CA LEU A 22 3.33 -0.33 -3.89
C LEU A 22 2.14 -0.24 -4.84
N LEU A 23 2.33 0.37 -6.01
CA LEU A 23 1.29 0.42 -7.05
C LEU A 23 0.92 -1.00 -7.53
N SER A 24 1.91 -1.84 -7.86
CA SER A 24 1.67 -3.21 -8.32
C SER A 24 1.01 -4.10 -7.26
N PHE A 25 1.38 -3.95 -5.98
CA PHE A 25 0.68 -4.59 -4.87
C PHE A 25 -0.78 -4.13 -4.84
N ALA A 26 -1.02 -2.82 -4.87
CA ALA A 26 -2.35 -2.27 -4.74
C ALA A 26 -3.28 -2.70 -5.89
N GLU A 27 -2.78 -2.72 -7.13
CA GLU A 27 -3.53 -3.13 -8.32
C GLU A 27 -3.88 -4.62 -8.36
N ARG A 28 -3.01 -5.47 -7.80
CA ARG A 28 -3.11 -6.94 -7.91
C ARG A 28 -3.56 -7.64 -6.63
N GLN A 29 -3.74 -6.91 -5.52
CA GLN A 29 -4.16 -7.50 -4.25
C GLN A 29 -5.50 -8.25 -4.37
N GLY A 30 -6.38 -7.84 -5.29
CA GLY A 30 -7.65 -8.53 -5.55
C GLY A 30 -7.49 -9.92 -6.22
N GLU A 31 -6.29 -10.26 -6.69
CA GLU A 31 -5.93 -11.59 -7.21
C GLU A 31 -5.42 -12.52 -6.09
N LEU A 32 -5.19 -12.00 -4.88
CA LEU A 32 -4.67 -12.74 -3.72
C LEU A 32 -5.79 -13.05 -2.73
N SER A 33 -5.59 -14.06 -1.87
CA SER A 33 -6.48 -14.26 -0.72
C SER A 33 -6.29 -13.13 0.30
N ALA A 34 -7.32 -12.90 1.12
CA ALA A 34 -7.28 -11.88 2.17
C ALA A 34 -6.11 -12.12 3.14
N GLU A 35 -5.89 -13.37 3.54
CA GLU A 35 -4.79 -13.73 4.45
C GLU A 35 -3.43 -13.40 3.85
N ARG A 36 -3.26 -13.60 2.54
CA ARG A 36 -2.00 -13.29 1.86
C ARG A 36 -1.79 -11.78 1.70
N VAL A 37 -2.85 -11.02 1.47
CA VAL A 37 -2.81 -9.55 1.45
C VAL A 37 -2.39 -9.03 2.82
N ASP A 38 -3.03 -9.52 3.89
CA ASP A 38 -2.75 -9.12 5.26
C ASP A 38 -1.33 -9.49 5.70
N GLU A 39 -0.85 -10.69 5.34
CA GLU A 39 0.52 -11.13 5.61
C GLU A 39 1.53 -10.18 4.96
N LEU A 40 1.41 -9.95 3.64
CA LEU A 40 2.34 -9.13 2.88
C LEU A 40 2.36 -7.67 3.35
N ALA A 41 1.17 -7.09 3.60
CA ALA A 41 1.07 -5.75 4.15
C ALA A 41 1.64 -5.68 5.58
N GLY A 42 1.37 -6.70 6.40
CA GLY A 42 1.86 -6.83 7.76
C GLY A 42 3.39 -6.81 7.87
N LEU A 43 4.11 -7.40 6.90
CA LEU A 43 5.58 -7.34 6.84
C LEU A 43 6.12 -5.90 6.76
N LEU A 44 5.35 -4.97 6.17
CA LEU A 44 5.73 -3.57 6.02
C LEU A 44 5.23 -2.68 7.16
N ALA A 45 4.33 -3.17 8.02
CA ALA A 45 3.73 -2.39 9.10
C ALA A 45 4.77 -1.68 10.02
N PRO A 46 5.89 -2.32 10.43
CA PRO A 46 6.92 -1.64 11.22
C PRO A 46 7.59 -0.49 10.46
N ALA A 47 7.87 -0.66 9.17
CA ALA A 47 8.47 0.39 8.33
C ALA A 47 7.51 1.57 8.13
N LEU A 48 6.22 1.26 7.97
CA LEU A 48 5.13 2.24 7.82
C LEU A 48 4.73 2.91 9.15
N ARG A 49 5.22 2.40 10.29
CA ARG A 49 4.89 2.89 11.64
C ARG A 49 3.38 2.81 11.95
N VAL A 50 2.74 1.74 11.50
CA VAL A 50 1.32 1.45 11.77
C VAL A 50 1.17 0.04 12.35
N PRO A 51 0.08 -0.25 13.09
CA PRO A 51 -0.29 -1.62 13.43
C PRO A 51 -0.51 -2.47 12.17
N PRO A 52 -0.24 -3.80 12.20
CA PRO A 52 -0.47 -4.67 11.04
C PRO A 52 -1.89 -4.59 10.46
N SER A 53 -2.89 -4.43 11.32
CA SER A 53 -4.30 -4.27 10.91
C SER A 53 -4.59 -3.02 10.08
N LEU A 54 -3.70 -2.01 10.09
CA LEU A 54 -3.82 -0.80 9.28
C LEU A 54 -2.91 -0.82 8.04
N ALA A 55 -2.06 -1.82 7.89
CA ALA A 55 -1.03 -1.82 6.85
C ALA A 55 -1.61 -1.84 5.44
N VAL A 56 -2.67 -2.62 5.18
CA VAL A 56 -3.35 -2.65 3.89
C VAL A 56 -3.94 -1.28 3.56
N THR A 57 -4.63 -0.66 4.52
CA THR A 57 -5.20 0.69 4.36
C THR A 57 -4.13 1.73 4.09
N GLU A 58 -3.00 1.67 4.80
CA GLU A 58 -1.87 2.58 4.63
C GLU A 58 -1.25 2.44 3.23
N LEU A 59 -0.97 1.22 2.79
CA LEU A 59 -0.41 0.92 1.47
C LEU A 59 -1.34 1.37 0.34
N ASN A 60 -2.64 1.13 0.46
CA ASN A 60 -3.63 1.57 -0.53
C ASN A 60 -3.74 3.10 -0.58
N GLY A 61 -3.68 3.77 0.58
CA GLY A 61 -3.63 5.22 0.65
C GLY A 61 -2.38 5.80 0.00
N ILE A 62 -1.21 5.21 0.25
CA ILE A 62 0.04 5.62 -0.39
C ILE A 62 -0.01 5.40 -1.91
N ALA A 63 -0.49 4.24 -2.39
CA ALA A 63 -0.64 3.98 -3.82
C ALA A 63 -1.56 5.01 -4.50
N ARG A 64 -2.66 5.40 -3.86
CA ARG A 64 -3.53 6.50 -4.31
C ARG A 64 -2.80 7.85 -4.32
N GLY A 65 -2.03 8.15 -3.29
CA GLY A 65 -1.21 9.37 -3.22
C GLY A 65 -0.16 9.47 -4.33
N LEU A 66 0.45 8.34 -4.71
CA LEU A 66 1.43 8.26 -5.80
C LEU A 66 0.80 8.51 -7.19
N LEU A 67 -0.46 8.15 -7.38
CA LEU A 67 -1.16 8.33 -8.66
C LEU A 67 -1.53 9.81 -8.90
N GLY A 68 -1.60 10.61 -7.83
CA GLY A 68 -1.97 12.02 -7.89
C GLY A 68 -3.48 12.24 -8.01
N PRO A 69 -3.93 13.49 -8.19
CA PRO A 69 -5.35 13.79 -8.39
C PRO A 69 -5.84 13.19 -9.72
N THR A 70 -6.84 12.31 -9.65
CA THR A 70 -7.60 11.75 -10.78
C THR A 70 -9.03 12.23 -10.78
#